data_AF-A0A9E5WA90-F1
#
_entry.id   AF-A0A9E5WA90-F1
#
_cell.length_a   1.000
_cell.length_b   1.000
_cell.length_c   1.000
_cell.angle_alpha   90.00
_cell.angle_beta   90.00
_cell.angle_gamma   90.00
#
_symmetry.space_group_name_H-M   'P 1'
#
loop_
_entity.id
_entity.type
_entity.pdbx_description
1 polymer ?
#
loop_
_entity_poly.entity_id
_entity_poly.type
_entity_poly.pdbx_seq_one_letter_code
_entity_poly.pdbx_strand_id
1 'polypeptide(L)' 'MIDVSEWDMRTLEGIKRFKEIGAKSLPGIAMDNEIVYSSIIPGQEILKEEILKRFRKKNPTKTIQP' A
#
# COMPACT_ATOMS: atom_id res chain seq x y z
N MET A 1 -8.26 12.21 -1.10
CA MET A 1 -7.06 12.18 -1.95
C MET A 1 -6.14 11.12 -1.38
N ILE A 2 -5.59 10.23 -2.20
CA ILE A 2 -4.63 9.20 -1.77
C ILE A 2 -3.24 9.71 -2.15
N ASP A 3 -2.29 9.62 -1.23
CA ASP A 3 -0.88 9.91 -1.53
C ASP A 3 -0.18 8.63 -1.96
N VAL A 4 0.62 8.71 -3.02
CA VAL A 4 1.27 7.56 -3.65
C VAL A 4 2.73 7.90 -3.91
N SER A 5 3.61 6.99 -3.53
CA SER A 5 5.05 7.10 -3.79
C SER A 5 5.60 5.75 -4.26
N GLU A 6 6.59 5.81 -5.14
CA GLU A 6 7.33 4.64 -5.61
C GLU A 6 8.77 4.74 -5.13
N TRP A 7 9.31 3.61 -4.66
CA TRP A 7 10.68 3.53 -4.15
C TRP A 7 11.47 2.48 -4.91
N ASP A 8 12.65 2.88 -5.37
CA ASP A 8 13.56 2.03 -6.13
C ASP A 8 14.66 1.47 -5.22
N MET A 9 14.82 0.14 -5.21
CA MET A 9 15.84 -0.56 -4.43
C MET A 9 17.29 -0.31 -4.88
N ARG A 10 17.48 0.35 -6.02
CA ARG A 10 18.79 0.84 -6.48
C ARG A 10 19.21 2.14 -5.78
N THR A 11 18.33 2.75 -4.99
CA THR A 11 18.57 4.01 -4.28
C THR A 11 18.69 3.81 -2.77
N LEU A 12 19.47 4.67 -2.10
CA LEU A 12 19.59 4.66 -0.62
C LEU A 12 18.24 4.91 0.06
N GLU A 13 17.43 5.81 -0.51
CA GLU A 13 16.09 6.12 -0.02
C GLU A 13 15.19 4.88 -0.08
N GLY A 14 15.16 4.19 -1.21
CA GLY A 14 14.34 2.99 -1.36
C GLY A 14 14.79 1.85 -0.44
N ILE A 15 16.10 1.64 -0.29
CA ILE A 15 16.65 0.65 0.67
C ILE A 15 16.25 1.01 2.10
N LYS A 16 16.36 2.28 2.49
CA LYS A 16 15.94 2.75 3.81
C LYS A 16 14.45 2.49 4.02
N ARG A 17 13.62 2.86 3.04
CA ARG A 17 12.17 2.70 3.13
C ARG A 17 11.75 1.23 3.21
N PHE A 18 12.37 0.37 2.40
CA PHE A 18 12.14 -1.08 2.42
C PHE A 18 12.39 -1.70 3.81
N LYS A 19 13.45 -1.24 4.50
CA LYS A 19 13.74 -1.66 5.88
C LYS A 19 12.71 -1.11 6.87
N GLU A 20 12.34 0.16 6.77
CA GLU A 20 11.37 0.80 7.68
C GLU A 20 9.99 0.13 7.65
N ILE A 21 9.51 -0.24 6.46
CA ILE A 21 8.20 -0.90 6.29
C ILE A 21 8.27 -2.41 6.55
N GLY A 22 9.44 -2.96 6.87
CA GLY A 22 9.63 -4.39 7.16
C GLY A 22 9.44 -5.32 5.95
N ALA A 23 9.61 -4.83 4.73
CA ALA A 23 9.44 -5.61 3.51
C ALA A 23 10.45 -6.75 3.42
N LYS A 24 10.05 -7.84 2.74
CA LYS A 24 10.88 -9.05 2.58
C LYS A 24 11.23 -9.36 1.12
N SER A 25 10.42 -8.91 0.17
CA SER A 25 10.59 -9.19 -1.25
C SER A 25 10.03 -8.06 -2.12
N LEU A 26 10.48 -8.04 -3.37
CA LEU A 26 9.93 -7.19 -4.43
C LEU A 26 9.20 -8.04 -5.49
N PRO A 27 8.28 -7.43 -6.26
CA PRO A 27 7.66 -6.13 -5.99
C PRO A 27 6.77 -6.19 -4.74
N GLY A 28 6.46 -5.05 -4.14
CA GLY A 28 5.58 -5.00 -2.98
C GLY A 28 4.82 -3.68 -2.89
N ILE A 29 3.65 -3.73 -2.27
CA ILE A 29 2.82 -2.55 -2.00
C ILE A 29 2.63 -2.46 -0.50
N ALA A 30 3.00 -1.31 0.06
CA ALA A 30 2.66 -0.94 1.42
C ALA A 30 1.51 0.08 1.42
N MET A 31 0.60 -0.06 2.37
CA MET A 31 -0.45 0.93 2.64
C MET A 31 -0.36 1.29 4.11
N ASP A 32 -0.31 2.58 4.42
CA ASP A 32 -0.19 3.05 5.81
C ASP A 32 1.03 2.46 6.55
N ASN A 33 2.17 2.37 5.86
CA ASN A 33 3.43 1.76 6.34
C ASN A 33 3.38 0.24 6.60
N GLU A 34 2.29 -0.43 6.22
CA GLU A 34 2.14 -1.88 6.37
C GLU A 34 2.23 -2.55 4.99
N ILE A 35 3.05 -3.59 4.87
CA ILE A 35 3.10 -4.41 3.64
C ILE A 35 1.78 -5.16 3.48
N VAL A 36 1.10 -4.90 2.37
CA VAL A 36 -0.19 -5.52 2.02
C VAL A 36 0.00 -6.60 0.97
N TYR A 37 0.88 -6.34 -0.01
CA TYR A 37 1.24 -7.29 -1.05
C TYR A 37 2.75 -7.43 -1.11
N SER A 38 3.21 -8.67 -1.17
CA SER A 38 4.63 -9.03 -1.29
C SER A 38 4.82 -9.98 -2.46
N SER A 39 5.90 -9.78 -3.22
CA SER A 39 6.26 -10.58 -4.41
C SER A 39 5.26 -10.49 -5.58
N ILE A 40 4.21 -9.66 -5.49
CA ILE A 40 3.19 -9.52 -6.54
C ILE A 40 2.59 -8.11 -6.54
N ILE A 41 2.33 -7.58 -7.73
CA ILE A 41 1.47 -6.41 -7.91
C ILE A 41 0.06 -6.92 -8.25
N PRO A 42 -0.95 -6.65 -7.42
CA PRO A 42 -2.32 -7.09 -7.67
C PRO A 42 -2.92 -6.37 -8.88
N GLY A 43 -3.95 -6.98 -9.49
CA GLY A 43 -4.78 -6.31 -10.48
C GLY A 43 -5.57 -5.14 -9.88
N GLN A 44 -6.07 -4.25 -10.75
CA GLN A 44 -6.71 -3.00 -10.34
C GLN A 44 -7.94 -3.21 -9.43
N GLU A 45 -8.80 -4.18 -9.73
CA GLU A 45 -10.00 -4.44 -8.93
C GLU A 45 -9.66 -4.88 -7.50
N ILE A 46 -8.67 -5.77 -7.36
CA ILE A 46 -8.18 -6.26 -6.06
C ILE A 46 -7.57 -5.09 -5.26
N LEU A 47 -6.75 -4.27 -5.92
CA LEU A 47 -6.11 -3.12 -5.29
C LEU A 47 -7.16 -2.10 -4.81
N LYS A 48 -8.16 -1.80 -5.64
CA LYS A 48 -9.26 -0.87 -5.34
C LYS A 48 -10.08 -1.36 -4.15
N GLU A 49 -10.42 -2.64 -4.13
CA GLU A 49 -11.20 -3.23 -3.04
C GLU A 49 -10.47 -3.11 -1.69
N GLU A 50 -9.17 -3.42 -1.66
CA GLU A 50 -8.37 -3.34 -0.43
C GLU A 50 -8.21 -1.89 0.06
N ILE A 51 -8.01 -0.94 -0.85
CA ILE A 51 -8.01 0.51 -0.52
C ILE A 51 -9.34 0.92 0.12
N LEU A 52 -10.48 0.57 -0.51
CA LEU A 52 -11.81 0.93 -0.01
C LEU A 52 -12.13 0.24 1.32
N LYS A 53 -11.74 -1.02 1.49
CA LYS A 53 -11.88 -1.77 2.74
C LYS A 53 -11.13 -1.09 3.89
N ARG A 54 -9.85 -0.73 3.68
CA ARG A 54 -9.05 0.00 4.67
C ARG A 54 -9.61 1.38 4.98
N PHE A 55 -10.06 2.10 3.95
CA PHE A 55 -10.71 3.40 4.12
C PHE A 55 -11.97 3.29 4.99
N ARG A 56 -12.87 2.34 4.71
CA ARG A 56 -14.09 2.09 5.51
C ARG A 56 -13.76 1.69 6.94
N LYS A 57 -12.76 0.82 7.15
CA LYS A 57 -12.30 0.43 8.49
C LYS A 57 -11.83 1.63 9.32
N LYS A 58 -11.16 2.60 8.70
CA LYS A 58 -10.71 3.85 9.35
C LYS A 58 -11.82 4.89 9.53
N ASN A 59 -12.89 4.82 8.73
CA ASN A 59 -13.96 5.82 8.68
C ASN A 59 -15.35 5.18 8.81
N PRO A 60 -15.67 4.53 9.95
CA PRO A 60 -16.89 3.74 10.11
C PRO A 60 -18.19 4.55 9.96
N THR A 61 -18.16 5.87 10.13
CA THR A 61 -19.32 6.78 10.05
C THR A 61 -19.51 7.46 8.69
N LYS A 62 -18.57 7.29 7.73
CA LYS A 62 -18.74 7.80 6.37
C LYS A 62 -19.30 6.69 5.49
N THR A 63 -20.62 6.53 5.51
CA THR A 63 -21.34 5.87 4.42
C THR A 63 -21.11 6.69 3.15
N ILE A 64 -20.27 6.16 2.27
CA ILE A 64 -20.09 6.68 0.92
C ILE A 64 -21.42 6.37 0.22
N GLN A 65 -22.26 7.41 0.05
CA GLN A 65 -23.45 7.29 -0.78
C GLN A 65 -23.00 7.04 -2.23
N PRO A 66 -23.71 6.17 -2.97
CA PRO A 66 -23.31 5.70 -4.29
C PRO A 66 -23.19 6.81 -5.32
#